data_AF-A0A920SY42-F1
#
_entry.id   AF-A0A920SY42-F1
#
_cell.length_a   1.000
_cell.length_b   1.000
_cell.length_c   1.000
_cell.angle_alpha   90.00
_cell.angle_beta   90.00
_cell.angle_gamma   90.00
#
_symmetry.space_group_name_H-M   'P 1'
#
loop_
_entity.id
_entity.type
_entity.pdbx_description
1 polymer ?
#
loop_
_entity_poly.entity_id
_entity_poly.type
_entity_poly.pdbx_seq_one_letter_code
_entity_poly.pdbx_strand_id
1 'polypeptide(L)' 'MHFLPDVYVSCDICKGKRYNRETLEVKYKGLSISEVLDLTVEDAREFFDAIPSISRKLQTLVELVCPT' A
#
# COMPACT_ATOMS: atom_id res chain seq x y z
N MET A 1 3.86 -9.95 36.22
CA MET A 1 3.59 -10.13 34.77
C MET A 1 3.33 -8.77 34.18
N HIS A 2 4.24 -8.24 33.37
CA HIS A 2 4.07 -6.91 32.77
C HIS A 2 3.13 -7.03 31.57
N PHE A 3 1.91 -6.56 31.75
CA PHE A 3 0.81 -6.46 30.78
C PHE A 3 0.99 -5.23 29.87
N LEU A 4 2.17 -5.00 29.30
CA LEU A 4 2.35 -3.90 28.35
C LEU A 4 1.91 -4.36 26.96
N PRO A 5 1.05 -3.60 26.26
CA PRO A 5 0.68 -3.90 24.89
C PRO A 5 1.90 -3.81 23.99
N ASP A 6 1.97 -4.67 22.97
CA ASP A 6 3.06 -4.66 22.01
C ASP A 6 3.14 -3.31 21.28
N VAL A 7 4.31 -2.68 21.34
CA VAL A 7 4.60 -1.41 20.67
C VAL A 7 5.26 -1.73 19.33
N TYR A 8 4.63 -1.30 18.25
CA TYR A 8 5.20 -1.41 16.91
C TYR A 8 6.18 -0.26 16.69
N VAL A 9 7.47 -0.59 16.65
CA VAL A 9 8.54 0.36 16.31
C VAL A 9 8.88 0.21 14.83
N SER A 10 9.02 1.33 14.14
CA SER A 10 9.48 1.36 12.75
C SER A 10 10.91 0.86 12.65
N CYS A 11 11.20 0.02 11.66
CA CYS A 11 12.55 -0.49 11.44
C CYS A 11 13.47 0.63 10.89
N ASP A 12 14.61 0.89 11.54
CA ASP A 12 15.58 1.92 11.12
C ASP A 12 16.22 1.64 9.75
N ILE A 13 16.30 0.37 9.36
CA ILE A 13 16.96 -0.08 8.13
C ILE A 13 16.08 0.18 6.92
N CYS A 14 14.82 -0.30 6.96
CA CYS A 14 13.89 -0.14 5.84
C CYS A 14 12.99 1.10 5.97
N LYS A 15 13.05 1.80 7.12
CA LYS A 15 12.22 2.99 7.45
C LYS A 15 10.72 2.74 7.22
N GLY A 16 10.26 1.52 7.49
CA GLY A 16 8.86 1.14 7.29
C GLY A 16 8.51 0.70 5.85
N LYS A 17 9.43 0.77 4.88
CA LYS A 17 9.17 0.37 3.49
C LYS A 17 9.08 -1.14 3.27
N ARG A 18 9.52 -1.96 4.23
CA ARG A 18 9.44 -3.45 4.20
C ARG A 18 10.17 -4.16 3.04
N TYR A 19 10.86 -3.43 2.17
CA TYR A 19 11.59 -3.96 1.02
C TYR A 19 13.07 -3.52 1.04
N ASN A 20 13.93 -4.27 0.33
CA ASN A 20 15.33 -3.92 0.12
C ASN A 20 15.46 -2.80 -0.94
N ARG A 21 16.63 -2.15 -0.99
CA ARG A 21 16.88 -1.02 -1.91
C ARG A 21 16.71 -1.42 -3.38
N GLU A 22 17.19 -2.60 -3.76
CA GLU A 22 17.10 -3.12 -5.13
C GLU A 22 15.63 -3.29 -5.59
N THR A 23 14.74 -3.77 -4.71
CA THR A 23 13.31 -3.88 -5.04
C THR A 23 12.64 -2.52 -5.18
N LEU A 24 13.05 -1.53 -4.38
CA LEU A 24 12.51 -0.17 -4.44
C LEU A 24 12.95 0.60 -5.70
N GLU A 25 14.02 0.15 -6.37
CA GLU A 25 14.46 0.73 -7.64
C GLU A 25 13.56 0.31 -8.81
N VAL A 26 12.80 -0.80 -8.68
CA VAL A 26 11.82 -1.24 -9.68
C VAL A 26 10.58 -0.34 -9.60
N LYS A 27 10.29 0.35 -10.72
CA LYS A 27 9.16 1.28 -10.82
C LYS A 27 8.15 0.81 -11.84
N TYR A 28 6.88 0.86 -11.45
CA TYR A 28 5.74 0.70 -12.33
C TYR A 28 5.04 2.05 -12.49
N LYS A 29 4.88 2.54 -13.72
CA LYS A 29 4.34 3.88 -14.03
C LYS A 29 4.99 5.02 -13.20
N GLY A 30 6.28 4.89 -12.89
CA GLY A 30 7.04 5.87 -12.13
C GLY A 30 7.02 5.71 -10.60
N LEU A 31 6.23 4.77 -10.06
CA LEU A 31 6.13 4.48 -8.62
C LEU A 31 6.76 3.13 -8.27
N SER A 32 7.47 3.09 -7.15
CA SER A 32 7.96 1.86 -6.52
C SER A 32 6.83 1.12 -5.81
N ILE A 33 7.05 -0.15 -5.48
CA ILE A 33 6.04 -0.96 -4.75
C ILE A 33 5.64 -0.35 -3.40
N SER A 34 6.57 0.30 -2.69
CA SER A 34 6.26 0.99 -1.42
C SER A 34 5.33 2.18 -1.65
N GLU A 35 5.60 2.98 -2.69
CA GLU A 35 4.78 4.17 -3.00
C GLU A 35 3.38 3.75 -3.46
N VAL A 36 3.26 2.65 -4.21
CA VAL A 36 1.97 2.07 -4.60
C VAL A 36 1.15 1.60 -3.40
N LEU A 37 1.81 1.02 -2.38
CA LEU A 37 1.15 0.59 -1.15
C LEU A 37 0.73 1.75 -0.23
N ASP A 38 1.35 2.92 -0.40
CA ASP A 38 1.01 4.15 0.32
C ASP A 38 -0.13 4.95 -0.35
N LEU A 39 -0.56 4.56 -1.56
CA LEU A 39 -1.68 5.20 -2.25
C LEU A 39 -3.01 4.97 -1.51
N THR A 40 -3.91 5.94 -1.60
CA THR A 40 -5.30 5.75 -1.17
C THR A 40 -5.98 4.70 -2.05
N VAL A 41 -7.06 4.10 -1.57
CA VAL A 41 -7.80 3.10 -2.36
C VAL A 41 -8.40 3.72 -3.63
N GLU A 42 -8.82 5.00 -3.56
CA GLU A 42 -9.32 5.75 -4.71
C GLU A 42 -8.21 5.97 -5.75
N ASP A 43 -7.05 6.48 -5.33
CA ASP A 43 -5.89 6.68 -6.21
C ASP A 43 -5.40 5.36 -6.80
N ALA A 44 -5.37 4.30 -5.99
CA ALA A 44 -4.96 2.97 -6.42
C ALA A 44 -5.93 2.41 -7.48
N ARG A 45 -7.24 2.65 -7.33
CA ARG A 45 -8.23 2.22 -8.32
C ARG A 45 -7.99 2.89 -9.68
N GLU A 46 -7.75 4.20 -9.69
CA GLU A 46 -7.43 4.94 -10.92
C GLU A 46 -6.07 4.49 -11.51
N PHE A 47 -5.07 4.29 -10.66
CA PHE A 47 -3.74 3.86 -11.06
C PHE A 47 -3.75 2.46 -11.74
N PHE A 48 -4.57 1.56 -11.21
CA PHE A 48 -4.75 0.19 -11.69
C PHE A 48 -5.93 -0.01 -12.65
N ASP A 49 -6.50 1.06 -13.20
CA ASP A 49 -7.65 0.97 -14.11
C ASP A 49 -7.37 0.10 -15.36
N ALA A 50 -6.12 0.14 -15.84
CA ALA A 50 -5.65 -0.70 -16.95
C ALA A 50 -5.61 -2.22 -16.63
N ILE A 51 -5.76 -2.62 -15.36
CA ILE A 51 -5.72 -4.02 -14.90
C ILE A 51 -7.07 -4.38 -14.25
N PRO A 52 -8.01 -4.97 -15.01
CA PRO A 52 -9.38 -5.21 -14.54
C PRO A 52 -9.48 -6.13 -13.32
N SER A 53 -8.53 -7.05 -13.14
CA SER A 53 -8.51 -7.98 -12.00
C SER A 53 -8.20 -7.29 -10.67
N ILE A 54 -7.43 -6.20 -10.70
CA ILE A 54 -7.07 -5.40 -9.54
C ILE A 54 -8.14 -4.32 -9.34
N SER A 55 -8.49 -3.58 -10.41
CA SER A 55 -9.49 -2.51 -10.37
C SER A 55 -10.82 -2.98 -9.78
N ARG A 56 -11.32 -4.19 -10.14
CA ARG A 56 -12.56 -4.74 -9.55
C ARG A 56 -12.48 -4.94 -8.04
N LYS A 57 -11.35 -5.38 -7.51
CA LYS A 57 -11.17 -5.59 -6.06
C LYS A 57 -11.11 -4.26 -5.32
N LEU A 58 -10.41 -3.29 -5.90
CA LEU A 58 -10.31 -1.94 -5.35
C LEU A 58 -11.67 -1.23 -5.41
N GLN A 59 -12.45 -1.41 -6.47
CA GLN A 59 -13.80 -0.86 -6.62
C GLN A 59 -14.71 -1.29 -5.47
N THR A 60 -14.71 -2.57 -5.09
CA THR A 60 -15.51 -3.05 -3.94
C THR A 60 -15.06 -2.40 -2.63
N LEU A 61 -13.76 -2.16 -2.46
CA LEU A 61 -13.25 -1.47 -1.27
C LEU A 61 -13.68 0.00 -1.24
N VAL A 62 -13.67 0.70 -2.39
CA VAL A 62 -14.16 2.09 -2.49
C VAL A 62 -15.65 2.15 -2.13
N GLU A 63 -16.47 1.23 -2.67
CA GLU A 63 -17.91 1.18 -2.40
C GLU A 63 -18.25 0.93 -0.92
N LEU A 64 -17.42 0.16 -0.20
CA LEU A 64 -17.64 -0.12 1.22
C LEU A 64 -17.09 0.97 2.15
N VAL A 65 -16.01 1.64 1.75
CA VAL A 65 -15.33 2.67 2.55
C VAL A 65 -16.01 4.04 2.43
N CYS A 66 -16.70 4.32 1.32
CA CYS A 66 -17.45 5.55 1.13
C CYS A 66 -18.97 5.26 1.16
N PRO A 67 -19.62 5.19 2.34
CA PRO A 67 -21.06 5.09 2.43
C PRO A 67 -21.66 6.47 2.14
N THR A 68 -21.85 6.79 0.87
CA THR A 68 -22.92 7.71 0.47
C THR A 68 -24.22 6.94 0.31
#